data_AF-A0A945GPH0-F1
#
_entry.id   AF-A0A945GPH0-F1
#
_cell.length_a   1.000
_cell.length_b   1.000
_cell.length_c   1.000
_cell.angle_alpha   90.00
_cell.angle_beta   90.00
_cell.angle_gamma   90.00
#
_symmetry.space_group_name_H-M   'P 1'
#
loop_
_entity.id
_entity.type
_entity.pdbx_description
1 polymer ?
#
loop_
_entity_poly.entity_id
_entity_poly.type
_entity_poly.pdbx_seq_one_letter_code
_entity_poly.pdbx_strand_id
1 'polypeptide(L)'
;MNDCTRNLELLMGLMDGELTDAETVEVHDHLRRCASCREEYDQLREISGKIEMISFTEPQDEILRDLWKSPYSRFTRNAGLFMVLVGILGLVLFAVYEFATKAEFNFPTLAAATVWIGLAILFFSILRERLKTYKSDPYREVER
;
A
#
# COMPACT_ATOMS: atom_id res chain seq x y z
N MET A 1 20.16 16.12 -46.24
CA MET A 1 18.74 16.15 -45.83
C MET A 1 18.30 14.85 -45.15
N ASN A 2 18.88 13.67 -45.45
CA ASN A 2 18.51 12.41 -44.77
C ASN A 2 19.13 12.23 -43.37
N ASP A 3 20.25 12.89 -43.05
CA ASP A 3 20.91 12.73 -41.74
C ASP A 3 20.18 13.46 -40.60
N CYS A 4 19.41 14.50 -40.90
CA CYS A 4 18.70 15.27 -39.87
C CYS A 4 17.50 14.49 -39.31
N THR A 5 16.79 13.72 -40.12
CA THR A 5 15.63 12.92 -39.68
C THR A 5 16.05 11.83 -38.70
N ARG A 6 17.17 11.14 -38.99
CA ARG A 6 17.73 10.11 -38.11
C ARG A 6 18.19 10.69 -36.77
N ASN A 7 18.86 11.84 -36.79
CA ASN A 7 19.34 12.49 -35.56
C ASN A 7 18.20 13.10 -34.73
N LEU A 8 17.07 13.45 -35.35
CA LEU A 8 15.88 13.90 -34.65
C LEU A 8 15.25 12.77 -33.81
N GLU A 9 15.21 11.54 -34.35
CA GLU A 9 14.72 10.36 -33.62
C GLU A 9 15.60 10.03 -32.40
N LEU A 10 16.93 10.12 -32.58
CA LEU A 10 17.90 9.89 -31.51
C LEU A 10 17.90 11.01 -30.44
N LEU A 11 17.31 12.17 -30.74
CA LEU A 11 17.27 13.32 -29.82
C LEU A 11 16.47 13.04 -28.54
N MET A 12 15.37 12.30 -28.67
CA MET A 12 14.55 11.88 -27.53
C MET A 12 15.33 10.90 -26.65
N GLY A 13 16.00 9.92 -27.26
CA GLY A 13 16.88 8.99 -26.55
C GLY A 13 18.05 9.70 -25.83
N LEU A 14 18.55 10.81 -26.39
CA LEU A 14 19.56 11.66 -25.72
C LEU A 14 18.99 12.33 -24.47
N MET A 15 17.74 12.77 -24.50
CA MET A 15 17.07 13.41 -23.36
C MET A 15 16.79 12.42 -22.23
N ASP A 16 16.40 11.19 -22.58
CA ASP A 16 16.09 10.12 -21.62
C ASP A 16 17.34 9.35 -21.15
N GLY A 17 18.50 9.58 -21.79
CA GLY A 17 19.77 8.92 -21.47
C GLY A 17 19.86 7.47 -21.94
N GLU A 18 19.06 7.09 -22.93
CA GLU A 18 18.94 5.72 -23.46
C GLU A 18 19.88 5.43 -24.64
N LEU A 19 20.61 6.43 -25.13
CA LEU A 19 21.57 6.27 -26.23
C LEU A 19 22.82 5.52 -25.78
N THR A 20 23.39 4.74 -26.70
CA THR A 20 24.74 4.18 -26.51
C THR A 20 25.80 5.28 -26.61
N ASP A 21 27.01 5.02 -26.07
CA ASP A 21 28.13 5.98 -26.14
C ASP A 21 28.46 6.41 -27.58
N ALA A 22 28.35 5.47 -28.53
CA ALA A 22 28.61 5.74 -29.95
C ALA A 22 27.56 6.67 -30.58
N GLU A 23 26.28 6.45 -30.27
CA GLU A 23 25.18 7.26 -30.79
C GLU A 23 25.16 8.64 -30.14
N THR A 24 25.51 8.73 -28.86
CA THR A 24 25.61 10.01 -28.13
C THR A 24 26.66 10.93 -28.76
N VAL A 25 27.83 10.39 -29.12
CA VAL A 25 28.89 11.15 -29.82
C VAL A 25 28.41 11.59 -31.20
N GLU A 26 27.71 10.73 -31.92
CA GLU A 26 27.15 11.06 -33.25
C GLU A 26 26.16 12.22 -33.18
N VAL A 27 25.20 12.16 -32.27
CA VAL A 27 24.18 13.21 -32.08
C VAL A 27 24.83 14.51 -31.63
N HIS A 28 25.81 14.48 -30.72
CA HIS A 28 26.54 15.68 -30.31
C HIS A 28 27.33 16.34 -31.46
N ASP A 29 27.96 15.54 -32.31
CA ASP A 29 28.66 16.04 -33.51
C ASP A 29 27.67 16.62 -34.52
N HIS A 30 26.48 16.04 -34.66
CA HIS A 30 25.40 16.57 -35.48
C HIS A 30 24.86 17.91 -34.94
N LEU A 31 24.60 18.01 -33.63
CA LEU A 31 24.15 19.24 -32.96
C LEU A 31 25.16 20.39 -33.09
N ARG A 32 26.45 20.08 -33.25
CA ARG A 32 27.49 21.10 -33.53
C ARG A 32 27.39 21.66 -34.95
N ARG A 33 26.99 20.84 -35.92
CA ARG A 33 26.96 21.17 -37.36
C ARG A 33 25.60 21.68 -37.85
N CYS A 34 24.51 21.27 -37.22
CA CYS A 34 23.15 21.60 -37.65
C CYS A 34 22.49 22.57 -36.67
N ALA A 35 22.15 23.77 -37.15
CA ALA A 35 21.48 24.79 -36.34
C ALA A 35 20.01 24.44 -36.03
N SER A 36 19.29 23.84 -36.98
CA SER A 36 17.87 23.50 -36.80
C SER A 36 17.67 22.42 -35.73
N CYS A 37 18.49 21.36 -35.73
CA CYS A 37 18.40 20.30 -34.71
C CYS A 37 18.79 20.80 -33.31
N ARG A 38 19.64 21.84 -33.22
CA ARG A 38 19.99 22.46 -31.93
C ARG A 38 18.81 23.24 -31.35
N GLU A 39 18.11 24.00 -32.20
CA GLU A 39 16.95 24.78 -31.77
C GLU A 39 15.83 23.88 -31.23
N GLU A 40 15.54 22.77 -31.91
CA GLU A 40 14.56 21.76 -31.45
C GLU A 40 14.96 21.14 -30.09
N TYR A 41 16.24 20.81 -29.90
CA TYR A 41 16.76 20.29 -28.64
C TYR A 41 16.62 21.26 -27.48
N ASP A 42 16.96 22.53 -27.70
CA ASP A 42 16.87 23.56 -26.68
C ASP A 42 15.41 23.82 -26.27
N GLN A 43 14.48 23.79 -27.23
CA GLN A 43 13.03 23.91 -26.96
C GLN A 43 12.50 22.74 -26.11
N LEU A 44 12.84 21.51 -26.48
CA LEU A 44 12.44 20.31 -25.72
C LEU A 44 13.00 20.34 -24.29
N ARG A 45 14.26 20.73 -24.13
CA ARG A 45 14.90 20.87 -22.82
C ARG A 45 14.23 21.94 -21.95
N GLU A 46 13.83 23.06 -22.53
CA GLU A 46 13.12 24.13 -21.81
C GLU A 46 11.76 23.65 -21.28
N ILE A 47 11.01 22.89 -22.10
CA ILE A 47 9.71 22.34 -21.71
C ILE A 47 9.88 21.31 -20.59
N SER A 48 10.81 20.36 -20.72
CA SER A 48 11.08 19.35 -19.69
C SER A 48 11.50 19.98 -18.36
N GLY A 49 12.34 21.01 -18.39
CA GLY A 49 12.74 21.72 -17.17
C GLY A 49 11.59 22.46 -16.48
N LYS A 50 10.62 22.99 -17.25
CA LYS A 50 9.40 23.59 -16.69
C LYS A 50 8.49 22.55 -16.04
N ILE A 51 8.42 21.34 -16.60
CA ILE A 51 7.63 20.23 -16.03
C ILE A 51 8.27 19.73 -14.73
N GLU A 52 9.59 19.61 -14.68
CA GLU A 52 10.33 19.17 -13.48
C GLU A 52 10.14 20.13 -12.29
N MET A 53 10.03 21.44 -12.54
CA MET A 53 9.70 22.43 -11.50
C MET A 53 8.25 22.35 -10.99
N ILE A 54 7.36 21.64 -11.69
CA ILE A 54 6.00 21.34 -11.23
C ILE A 54 6.03 19.96 -10.56
N SER A 55 7.03 19.70 -9.71
CA SER A 55 7.04 18.53 -8.83
C SER A 55 5.84 18.63 -7.88
N PHE A 56 4.71 18.09 -8.32
CA PHE A 56 3.47 17.99 -7.57
C PHE A 56 3.73 17.05 -6.40
N THR A 57 3.99 17.61 -5.23
CA THR A 57 3.99 16.86 -3.98
C THR A 57 2.54 16.76 -3.55
N GLU A 58 1.98 15.56 -3.58
CA GLU A 58 0.56 15.33 -3.30
C GLU A 58 0.28 15.60 -1.80
N PRO A 59 -0.43 16.70 -1.45
CA PRO A 59 -0.60 17.14 -0.05
C PRO A 59 -1.49 16.19 0.77
N GLN A 60 -2.08 15.20 0.12
CA GLN A 60 -2.98 14.22 0.73
C GLN A 60 -2.25 13.37 1.77
N ASP A 61 -0.97 13.08 1.53
CA ASP A 61 -0.25 12.12 2.34
C ASP A 61 0.19 12.68 3.70
N GLU A 62 0.41 13.99 3.84
CA GLU A 62 0.78 14.61 5.11
C GLU A 62 -0.41 14.67 6.09
N ILE A 63 -1.58 15.09 5.61
CA ILE A 63 -2.80 15.18 6.43
C ILE A 63 -3.26 13.78 6.83
N LEU A 64 -3.16 12.81 5.92
CA LEU A 64 -3.48 11.40 6.20
C LEU A 64 -2.50 10.82 7.24
N ARG A 65 -1.20 11.12 7.15
CA ARG A 65 -0.18 10.70 8.11
C ARG A 65 -0.46 11.23 9.53
N ASP A 66 -0.89 12.48 9.67
CA ASP A 66 -1.21 13.06 10.98
C ASP A 66 -2.51 12.51 11.58
N LEU A 67 -3.51 12.19 10.75
CA LEU A 67 -4.70 11.47 11.21
C LEU A 67 -4.36 10.07 11.74
N TRP A 68 -3.44 9.36 11.08
CA TRP A 68 -3.02 8.00 11.47
C TRP A 68 -2.15 7.96 12.73
N LYS A 69 -1.45 9.05 13.05
CA LYS A 69 -0.74 9.23 14.34
C LYS A 69 -1.68 9.48 15.52
N SER A 70 -2.98 9.67 15.27
CA SER A 70 -3.94 9.90 16.33
C SER A 70 -4.04 8.69 17.30
N PRO A 71 -3.96 8.91 18.62
CA PRO A 71 -4.10 7.87 19.66
C PRO A 71 -5.44 7.12 19.62
N TYR A 72 -6.37 7.55 18.76
CA TYR A 72 -7.67 6.95 18.53
C TYR A 72 -7.63 5.50 18.02
N SER A 73 -6.60 5.12 17.26
CA SER A 73 -6.48 3.75 16.70
C SER A 73 -6.16 2.68 17.75
N ARG A 74 -5.53 3.06 18.87
CA ARG A 74 -5.17 2.14 19.96
C ARG A 74 -6.33 1.94 20.93
N PHE A 75 -7.07 3.01 21.22
CA PHE A 75 -8.16 2.96 22.19
C PHE A 75 -9.39 2.23 21.64
N THR A 76 -9.82 2.54 20.41
CA THR A 76 -10.92 1.84 19.73
C THR A 76 -10.65 0.35 19.60
N ARG A 77 -9.41 -0.03 19.30
CA ARG A 77 -9.01 -1.42 19.13
C ARG A 77 -8.94 -2.21 20.45
N ASN A 78 -8.41 -1.61 21.51
CA ASN A 78 -8.40 -2.25 22.83
C ASN A 78 -9.81 -2.35 23.42
N ALA A 79 -10.65 -1.33 23.23
CA ALA A 79 -12.05 -1.36 23.66
C ALA A 79 -12.85 -2.46 22.93
N GLY A 80 -12.69 -2.59 21.61
CA GLY A 80 -13.34 -3.65 20.84
C GLY A 80 -12.92 -5.06 21.27
N LEU A 81 -11.61 -5.27 21.51
CA LEU A 81 -11.11 -6.55 22.02
C LEU A 81 -11.67 -6.87 23.41
N PHE A 82 -11.71 -5.87 24.31
CA PHE A 82 -12.24 -6.05 25.66
C PHE A 82 -13.73 -6.43 25.63
N MET A 83 -14.52 -5.75 24.80
CA MET A 83 -15.94 -6.03 24.64
C MET A 83 -16.20 -7.46 24.14
N VAL A 84 -15.38 -7.94 23.20
CA VAL A 84 -15.48 -9.31 22.71
C VAL A 84 -15.05 -10.34 23.77
N LEU A 85 -13.96 -10.08 24.50
CA LEU A 85 -13.52 -10.96 25.59
C LEU A 85 -14.60 -11.11 26.67
N VAL A 86 -15.23 -9.99 27.06
CA VAL A 86 -16.34 -10.00 28.02
C VAL A 86 -17.54 -10.77 27.47
N GLY A 87 -17.87 -10.60 26.19
CA GLY A 87 -18.96 -11.35 25.53
C GLY A 87 -18.71 -12.86 25.50
N ILE A 88 -17.50 -13.29 25.12
CA ILE A 88 -17.12 -14.71 25.11
C ILE A 88 -17.15 -15.28 26.53
N LEU A 89 -16.61 -14.54 27.51
CA LEU A 89 -16.64 -14.96 28.91
C LEU A 89 -18.09 -15.16 29.41
N GLY A 90 -18.99 -14.25 29.06
CA GLY A 90 -20.42 -14.37 29.38
C GLY A 90 -21.07 -15.59 28.73
N LEU A 91 -20.80 -15.86 27.45
CA LEU A 91 -21.31 -17.05 26.75
C LEU A 91 -20.80 -18.35 27.37
N VAL A 92 -19.52 -18.40 27.74
CA VAL A 92 -18.92 -19.57 28.39
C VAL A 92 -19.59 -19.80 29.76
N LEU A 93 -19.76 -18.74 30.56
CA LEU A 93 -20.42 -18.85 31.87
C LEU A 93 -21.88 -19.29 31.73
N PHE A 94 -22.60 -18.77 30.73
CA PHE A 94 -23.98 -19.16 30.46
C PHE A 94 -24.09 -20.62 30.00
N ALA A 95 -23.20 -21.07 29.12
CA ALA A 95 -23.15 -22.46 28.67
C ALA A 95 -22.82 -23.42 29.82
N VAL A 96 -21.86 -23.06 30.69
CA VAL A 96 -21.52 -23.83 31.89
C VAL A 96 -22.69 -23.86 32.87
N TYR A 97 -23.37 -22.73 33.07
CA TYR A 97 -24.56 -22.66 33.90
C TYR A 97 -25.64 -23.60 33.36
N GLU A 98 -26.01 -23.48 32.08
CA GLU A 98 -27.04 -24.34 31.49
C GLU A 98 -26.67 -25.83 31.57
N PHE A 99 -25.40 -26.17 31.36
CA PHE A 99 -24.89 -27.53 31.52
C PHE A 99 -25.01 -28.04 32.97
N ALA A 100 -24.74 -27.18 33.96
CA ALA A 100 -24.84 -27.53 35.37
C ALA A 100 -26.28 -27.69 35.86
N THR A 101 -27.23 -26.87 35.38
CA THR A 101 -28.63 -26.90 35.83
C THR A 101 -29.51 -27.86 35.06
N LYS A 102 -29.25 -28.07 33.77
CA LYS A 102 -30.10 -28.88 32.87
C LYS A 102 -29.33 -30.05 32.28
N ALA A 103 -28.67 -30.84 33.12
CA ALA A 103 -27.86 -32.00 32.72
C ALA A 103 -28.67 -33.15 32.07
N GLU A 104 -29.51 -32.85 31.09
CA GLU A 104 -30.13 -33.77 30.15
C GLU A 104 -29.40 -33.64 28.81
N PHE A 105 -28.65 -34.67 28.45
CA PHE A 105 -27.91 -34.74 27.19
C PHE A 105 -28.86 -34.96 26.01
N ASN A 106 -29.48 -33.89 25.54
CA ASN A 106 -30.25 -33.91 24.31
C ASN A 106 -29.33 -33.60 23.12
N PHE A 107 -29.45 -34.39 22.05
CA PHE A 107 -28.73 -34.18 20.78
C PHE A 107 -28.76 -32.71 20.27
N PRO A 108 -29.89 -31.98 20.29
CA PRO A 108 -29.92 -30.58 19.86
C PRO A 108 -29.04 -29.66 20.72
N THR A 109 -28.92 -29.91 22.01
CA THR A 109 -28.09 -29.11 22.93
C THR A 109 -26.60 -29.31 22.64
N LEU A 110 -26.20 -30.56 22.35
CA LEU A 110 -24.83 -30.90 21.96
C LEU A 110 -24.45 -30.27 20.60
N ALA A 111 -25.39 -30.28 19.65
CA ALA A 111 -25.21 -29.66 18.34
C ALA A 111 -25.09 -28.13 18.43
N ALA A 112 -25.92 -27.49 19.26
CA ALA A 112 -25.82 -26.05 19.49
C ALA A 112 -24.48 -25.67 20.15
N ALA A 113 -24.04 -26.45 21.15
CA ALA A 113 -22.76 -26.21 21.83
C ALA A 113 -21.56 -26.32 20.89
N THR A 114 -21.54 -27.31 20.00
CA THR A 114 -20.45 -27.49 19.02
C THR A 114 -20.40 -26.36 17.99
N VAL A 115 -21.55 -25.83 17.56
CA VAL A 115 -21.60 -24.64 16.68
C VAL A 115 -21.00 -23.41 17.37
N TRP A 116 -21.38 -23.15 18.63
CA TRP A 116 -20.82 -22.03 19.40
C TRP A 116 -19.31 -22.15 19.62
N ILE A 117 -18.85 -23.36 19.94
CA ILE A 117 -17.42 -23.66 20.09
C ILE A 117 -16.68 -23.43 18.76
N GLY A 118 -17.22 -23.93 17.65
CA GLY A 118 -16.64 -23.73 16.31
C GLY A 118 -16.55 -22.26 15.93
N LEU A 119 -17.60 -21.48 16.20
CA LEU A 119 -17.61 -20.04 15.98
C LEU A 119 -16.53 -19.33 16.81
N ALA A 120 -16.40 -19.68 18.10
CA ALA A 120 -15.40 -19.11 18.99
C ALA A 120 -13.97 -19.43 18.52
N ILE A 121 -13.72 -20.66 18.06
CA ILE A 121 -12.40 -21.08 17.53
C ILE A 121 -12.05 -20.30 16.26
N LEU A 122 -12.98 -20.22 15.29
CA LEU A 122 -12.77 -19.46 14.06
C LEU A 122 -12.50 -17.99 14.35
N PHE A 123 -13.32 -17.40 15.24
CA PHE A 123 -13.14 -16.03 15.66
C PHE A 123 -11.76 -15.80 16.30
N PHE A 124 -11.33 -16.68 17.20
CA PHE A 124 -10.02 -16.56 17.85
C PHE A 124 -8.86 -16.78 16.88
N SER A 125 -8.99 -17.67 15.89
CA SER A 125 -8.00 -17.89 14.84
C SER A 125 -7.75 -16.60 14.05
N ILE A 126 -8.83 -15.99 13.54
CA ILE A 126 -8.77 -14.73 12.79
C ILE A 126 -8.23 -13.60 13.67
N LEU A 127 -8.67 -13.53 14.93
CA LEU A 127 -8.21 -12.51 15.86
C LEU A 127 -6.71 -12.62 16.13
N ARG A 128 -6.20 -13.85 16.37
CA ARG A 128 -4.78 -14.10 16.60
C ARG A 128 -3.96 -13.75 15.36
N GLU A 129 -4.42 -14.15 14.18
CA GLU A 129 -3.77 -13.84 12.91
C GLU A 129 -3.70 -12.32 12.69
N ARG A 130 -4.82 -11.61 12.86
CA ARG A 130 -4.86 -10.14 12.76
C ARG A 130 -3.99 -9.44 13.80
N LEU A 131 -3.91 -9.96 15.03
CA LEU A 131 -3.02 -9.42 16.07
C LEU A 131 -1.55 -9.64 15.73
N LYS A 132 -1.18 -10.80 15.20
CA LYS A 132 0.20 -11.13 14.79
C LYS A 132 0.63 -10.28 13.59
N THR A 133 -0.16 -10.28 12.53
CA THR A 133 0.13 -9.51 11.31
C THR A 133 0.22 -8.02 11.62
N TYR A 134 -0.65 -7.48 12.47
CA TYR A 134 -0.56 -6.07 12.89
C TYR A 134 0.74 -5.74 13.64
N LYS A 135 1.27 -6.67 14.43
CA LYS A 135 2.49 -6.43 15.22
C LYS A 135 3.76 -6.66 14.40
N SER A 136 3.68 -7.45 13.33
CA SER A 136 4.81 -7.83 12.48
C SER A 136 4.78 -7.24 11.09
N ASP A 137 3.92 -6.26 10.80
CA ASP A 137 3.82 -5.65 9.48
C ASP A 137 5.07 -4.79 9.20
N PRO A 138 6.02 -5.25 8.37
CA PRO A 138 7.25 -4.51 8.06
C PRO A 138 7.00 -3.37 7.07
N TYR A 139 5.82 -3.31 6.44
CA TYR A 139 5.43 -2.25 5.52
C TYR A 139 4.74 -1.08 6.23
N ARG A 140 4.73 -1.05 7.57
CA ARG A 140 4.23 0.09 8.36
C ARG A 140 5.00 1.39 8.12
N GLU A 141 6.22 1.30 7.60
CA GLU A 141 7.15 2.42 7.43
C GLU A 141 7.65 2.58 5.98
N VAL A 142 7.10 1.82 5.03
CA VAL A 142 7.48 1.93 3.63
C VAL A 142 6.49 2.86 2.93
N GLU A 143 6.88 4.13 2.83
CA GLU A 143 6.26 5.14 1.97
C GLU A 143 6.45 4.74 0.51
N ARG A 144 5.40 4.83 -0.31
CA ARG A 144 5.44 4.50 -1.74
C ARG A 144 5.04 5.72 -2.55
#